data_AF-A0A365ZWV2-F1
#
_entry.id   AF-A0A365ZWV2-F1
#
_cell.length_a   1.000
_cell.length_b   1.000
_cell.length_c   1.000
_cell.angle_alpha   90.00
_cell.angle_beta   90.00
_cell.angle_gamma   90.00
#
_symmetry.space_group_name_H-M   'P 1'
#
loop_
_entity.id
_entity.type
_entity.pdbx_description
1 polymer ?
#
loop_
_entity_poly.entity_id
_entity_poly.type
_entity_poly.pdbx_seq_one_letter_code
_entity_poly.pdbx_strand_id
1 'polypeptide(L)'
;MHESPREVILHVADDPADVQRALDAATGLHAADLGTHVRVIVNGPALAGLTGTDAVQLPEHTEVAACAVGLGRRGIDPDELRPEVGTVPSAVTAIVQAQLTGAAYIRI
;
A
#
# COMPACT_ATOMS: atom_id res chain seq x y z
N MET A 1 21.18 -17.97 9.45
CA MET A 1 20.17 -17.04 9.98
C MET A 1 19.68 -16.27 8.76
N HIS A 2 18.51 -16.62 8.22
CA HIS A 2 17.95 -15.83 7.13
C HIS A 2 17.38 -14.57 7.78
N GLU A 3 17.99 -13.41 7.55
CA GLU A 3 17.35 -12.13 7.88
C GLU A 3 16.02 -12.10 7.11
N SER A 4 14.90 -11.98 7.83
CA SER A 4 13.62 -11.71 7.19
C SER A 4 13.76 -10.43 6.37
N PRO A 5 13.25 -10.38 5.11
CA PRO A 5 13.31 -9.16 4.32
C PRO A 5 12.69 -8.01 5.11
N ARG A 6 13.41 -6.88 5.14
CA ARG A 6 12.97 -5.69 5.90
C ARG A 6 11.73 -5.11 5.20
N GLU A 7 10.61 -5.03 5.91
CA GLU A 7 9.38 -4.49 5.33
C GLU A 7 9.30 -2.97 5.54
N VAL A 8 8.82 -2.25 4.53
CA VAL A 8 8.49 -0.82 4.61
C VAL A 8 7.01 -0.63 4.29
N ILE A 9 6.28 -0.03 5.21
CA ILE A 9 4.89 0.33 5.03
C ILE A 9 4.79 1.79 4.55
N LEU A 10 4.24 1.98 3.37
CA LEU A 10 3.85 3.29 2.87
C LEU A 10 2.36 3.47 3.10
N HIS A 11 1.99 4.30 4.07
CA HIS A 11 0.59 4.55 4.38
C HIS A 11 0.10 5.80 3.66
N VAL A 12 -0.98 5.64 2.89
CA VAL A 12 -1.65 6.72 2.16
C VAL A 12 -3.08 6.84 2.67
N ALA A 13 -3.51 8.05 3.03
CA ALA A 13 -4.86 8.25 3.57
C ALA A 13 -5.63 9.41 2.94
N ASP A 14 -4.97 10.51 2.55
CA ASP A 14 -5.66 11.79 2.38
C ASP A 14 -6.05 12.09 0.93
N ASP A 15 -5.11 12.04 -0.01
CA ASP A 15 -5.34 12.41 -1.41
C ASP A 15 -5.18 11.20 -2.34
N PRO A 16 -6.13 10.94 -3.27
CA PRO A 16 -5.98 9.93 -4.33
C PRO A 16 -4.65 10.01 -5.11
N ALA A 17 -4.14 11.20 -5.36
CA ALA A 17 -2.87 11.41 -6.08
C ALA A 17 -1.66 10.85 -5.32
N ASP A 18 -1.78 10.67 -3.99
CA ASP A 18 -0.69 10.19 -3.14
C ASP A 18 -0.41 8.71 -3.34
N VAL A 19 -1.34 7.96 -3.94
CA VAL A 19 -1.10 6.58 -4.36
C VAL A 19 0.09 6.54 -5.34
N GLN A 20 0.12 7.43 -6.34
CA GLN A 20 1.24 7.51 -7.27
C GLN A 20 2.53 7.93 -6.56
N ARG A 21 2.45 8.90 -5.63
CA ARG A 21 3.62 9.31 -4.82
C ARG A 21 4.20 8.14 -4.01
N ALA A 22 3.35 7.26 -3.49
CA ALA A 22 3.79 6.05 -2.78
C ALA A 22 4.45 5.03 -3.72
N LEU A 23 3.95 4.85 -4.95
CA LEU A 23 4.58 3.98 -5.95
C LEU A 23 5.94 4.52 -6.42
N ASP A 24 6.05 5.83 -6.58
CA ASP A 24 7.32 6.48 -6.92
C ASP A 24 8.33 6.32 -5.77
N ALA A 25 7.87 6.46 -4.51
CA ALA A 25 8.70 6.20 -3.33
C ALA A 25 9.14 4.74 -3.25
N ALA A 26 8.26 3.78 -3.55
CA ALA A 26 8.61 2.36 -3.62
C ALA A 26 9.70 2.09 -4.68
N THR A 27 9.58 2.71 -5.86
CA THR A 27 10.61 2.66 -6.90
C THR A 27 11.96 3.19 -6.41
N GLY A 28 11.95 4.33 -5.70
CA GLY A 28 13.16 4.91 -5.11
C GLY A 28 13.80 4.02 -4.04
N LEU A 29 12.98 3.37 -3.18
CA LEU A 29 13.46 2.43 -2.17
C LEU A 29 14.10 1.19 -2.80
N HIS A 30 13.50 0.66 -3.86
CA HIS A 30 14.06 -0.46 -4.61
C HIS A 30 15.38 -0.07 -5.31
N ALA A 31 15.43 1.09 -5.96
CA ALA A 31 16.64 1.59 -6.62
C ALA A 31 17.81 1.85 -5.66
N ALA A 32 17.53 2.07 -4.38
CA ALA A 32 18.55 2.20 -3.32
C ALA A 32 19.12 0.86 -2.83
N ASP A 33 18.64 -0.28 -3.36
CA ASP A 33 19.09 -1.64 -3.07
C ASP A 33 19.11 -1.96 -1.56
N LEU A 34 18.08 -1.51 -0.85
CA LEU A 34 17.96 -1.72 0.61
C LEU A 34 17.52 -3.15 0.97
N GLY A 35 17.23 -4.01 -0.01
CA GLY A 35 16.71 -5.36 0.19
C GLY A 35 15.35 -5.39 0.90
N THR A 36 14.52 -4.37 0.69
CA THR A 36 13.23 -4.19 1.39
C THR A 36 12.05 -4.64 0.55
N HIS A 37 11.05 -5.23 1.20
CA HIS A 37 9.71 -5.42 0.63
C HIS A 37 8.85 -4.19 0.96
N VAL A 38 8.16 -3.61 -0.03
CA VAL A 38 7.33 -2.43 0.18
C VAL A 38 5.85 -2.82 0.16
N ARG A 39 5.10 -2.41 1.16
CA ARG A 39 3.64 -2.56 1.18
C ARG A 39 2.97 -1.20 1.30
N VAL A 40 2.26 -0.80 0.25
CA VAL A 40 1.45 0.41 0.22
C VAL A 40 0.06 0.08 0.79
N ILE A 41 -0.27 0.68 1.93
CA ILE A 41 -1.60 0.52 2.56
C ILE A 41 -2.38 1.80 2.38
N VAL A 42 -3.52 1.70 1.72
CA VAL A 42 -4.38 2.85 1.42
C VAL A 42 -5.67 2.77 2.23
N ASN A 43 -6.02 3.86 2.89
CA ASN A 43 -7.32 4.07 3.49
C ASN A 43 -7.81 5.48 3.18
N GLY A 44 -8.85 5.93 3.88
CA GLY A 44 -9.27 7.33 3.79
C GLY A 44 -9.73 7.73 2.38
N PRO A 45 -9.83 9.03 2.07
CA PRO A 45 -10.20 9.49 0.73
C PRO A 45 -9.24 9.04 -0.38
N ALA A 46 -7.98 8.70 -0.04
CA ALA A 46 -7.01 8.19 -1.02
C ALA A 46 -7.42 6.87 -1.71
N LEU A 47 -8.40 6.13 -1.17
CA LEU A 47 -8.94 4.92 -1.81
C LEU A 47 -9.46 5.16 -3.23
N ALA A 48 -9.92 6.37 -3.56
CA ALA A 48 -10.34 6.70 -4.92
C ALA A 48 -9.18 6.68 -5.93
N GLY A 49 -7.92 6.72 -5.48
CA GLY A 49 -6.74 6.54 -6.34
C GLY A 49 -6.47 5.09 -6.74
N LEU A 50 -7.19 4.14 -6.14
CA LEU A 50 -7.05 2.71 -6.40
C LEU A 50 -8.14 2.12 -7.30
N THR A 51 -9.12 2.93 -7.73
CA THR A 51 -10.19 2.46 -8.62
C THR A 51 -9.86 2.73 -10.09
N GLY A 52 -10.47 1.95 -10.99
CA GLY A 52 -10.30 2.10 -12.43
C GLY A 52 -9.91 0.80 -13.13
N THR A 53 -9.79 0.85 -14.46
CA THR A 53 -9.57 -0.34 -15.30
C THR A 53 -8.11 -0.55 -15.68
N ASP A 54 -7.28 0.49 -15.57
CA ASP A 54 -5.89 0.42 -15.97
C ASP A 54 -5.07 -0.32 -14.91
N ALA A 55 -4.26 -1.29 -15.33
CA ALA A 55 -3.34 -2.00 -14.44
C ALA A 55 -2.41 -1.04 -13.68
N VAL A 56 -2.11 -1.36 -12.42
CA VAL A 56 -1.11 -0.62 -11.65
C VAL A 56 0.26 -1.15 -12.04
N GLN A 57 1.15 -0.26 -12.49
CA GLN A 57 2.55 -0.64 -12.66
C GLN A 57 3.20 -0.70 -11.28
N LEU A 58 3.26 -1.90 -10.71
CA LEU A 58 3.89 -2.15 -9.42
C LEU A 58 5.42 -2.26 -9.57
N PRO A 59 6.19 -1.51 -8.77
CA PRO A 59 7.62 -1.73 -8.68
C PRO A 59 7.94 -3.14 -8.17
N GLU A 60 9.15 -3.63 -8.42
CA GLU A 60 9.59 -4.92 -7.89
C GLU A 60 9.45 -4.97 -6.36
N HIS A 61 9.06 -6.14 -5.84
CA HIS A 61 8.85 -6.38 -4.41
C HIS A 61 7.90 -5.37 -3.74
N THR A 62 6.89 -4.91 -4.47
CA THR A 62 5.87 -3.97 -3.98
C THR A 62 4.47 -4.57 -4.05
N GLU A 63 3.72 -4.42 -2.96
CA GLU A 63 2.29 -4.75 -2.89
C GLU A 63 1.48 -3.49 -2.58
N VAL A 64 0.26 -3.40 -3.14
CA VAL A 64 -0.70 -2.33 -2.83
C VAL A 64 -1.98 -2.96 -2.28
N ALA A 65 -2.48 -2.45 -1.16
CA ALA A 65 -3.69 -2.95 -0.55
C ALA A 65 -4.66 -1.84 -0.10
N ALA A 66 -5.92 -2.02 -0.47
CA ALA A 66 -7.03 -1.17 -0.04
C ALA A 66 -7.60 -1.65 1.31
N CYS A 67 -7.94 -0.71 2.18
CA CYS A 67 -8.63 -0.98 3.44
C CYS A 67 -10.10 -1.33 3.20
N ALA A 68 -10.52 -2.58 3.47
CA ALA A 68 -11.91 -3.03 3.29
C ALA A 68 -12.93 -2.21 4.10
N VAL A 69 -12.61 -1.85 5.35
CA VAL A 69 -13.44 -0.93 6.15
C VAL A 69 -13.59 0.43 5.48
N GLY A 70 -12.51 0.93 4.87
CA GLY A 70 -12.51 2.21 4.17
C GLY A 70 -13.32 2.20 2.88
N LEU A 71 -13.26 1.09 2.12
CA LEU A 71 -14.04 0.85 0.91
C LEU A 71 -15.54 0.82 1.24
N GLY A 72 -15.94 0.01 2.23
CA GLY A 72 -17.34 -0.11 2.65
C GLY A 72 -17.94 1.21 3.13
N ARG A 73 -17.18 2.05 3.84
CA ARG A 73 -17.63 3.39 4.28
C ARG A 73 -17.84 4.37 3.12
N ARG A 74 -17.24 4.11 1.96
CA ARG A 74 -17.30 4.96 0.77
C ARG A 74 -18.21 4.40 -0.32
N GLY A 75 -18.73 3.19 -0.14
CA GLY A 75 -19.53 2.52 -1.15
C GLY A 75 -18.73 2.16 -2.41
N ILE A 76 -17.42 1.92 -2.27
CA ILE A 76 -16.57 1.43 -3.36
C ILE A 76 -16.62 -0.11 -3.31
N ASP A 77 -17.04 -0.74 -4.40
CA ASP A 77 -17.00 -2.19 -4.54
C ASP A 77 -15.53 -2.64 -4.73
N PRO A 78 -15.06 -3.68 -4.02
CA PRO A 78 -13.75 -4.27 -4.28
C PRO A 78 -13.50 -4.64 -5.76
N ASP A 79 -14.55 -4.95 -6.53
CA ASP A 79 -14.45 -5.25 -7.97
C ASP A 79 -14.16 -4.00 -8.83
N GLU A 80 -14.31 -2.79 -8.27
CA GLU A 80 -13.91 -1.53 -8.92
C GLU A 80 -12.42 -1.19 -8.73
N LEU A 81 -11.72 -1.95 -7.89
CA LEU A 81 -10.28 -1.78 -7.70
C LEU A 81 -9.53 -2.13 -8.97
N ARG A 82 -8.47 -1.37 -9.23
CA ARG A 82 -7.55 -1.66 -10.33
C ARG A 82 -6.99 -3.07 -10.19
N PRO A 83 -6.63 -3.71 -11.31
CA PRO A 83 -5.85 -4.94 -11.27
C PRO A 83 -4.62 -4.80 -10.35
N GLU A 84 -4.12 -5.92 -9.83
CA GLU A 84 -3.00 -5.99 -8.87
C GLU A 84 -3.25 -5.38 -7.47
N VAL A 85 -4.33 -4.62 -7.26
CA VAL A 85 -4.67 -4.06 -5.93
C VAL A 85 -5.34 -5.13 -5.07
N GLY A 86 -4.67 -5.51 -3.99
CA GLY A 86 -5.22 -6.38 -2.96
C GLY A 86 -6.13 -5.65 -1.98
N THR A 87 -6.68 -6.38 -1.02
CA THR A 87 -7.39 -5.78 0.12
C THR A 87 -6.81 -6.27 1.44
N VAL A 88 -6.88 -5.41 2.45
CA VAL A 88 -6.65 -5.77 3.85
C VAL A 88 -7.94 -5.52 4.64
N PRO A 89 -8.26 -6.36 5.65
CA PRO A 89 -9.47 -6.16 6.46
C PRO A 89 -9.51 -4.78 7.13
N SER A 90 -8.36 -4.28 7.58
CA SER A 90 -8.22 -2.99 8.25
C SER A 90 -6.81 -2.45 8.06
N ALA A 91 -6.68 -1.23 7.53
CA ALA A 91 -5.39 -0.57 7.38
C ALA A 91 -4.67 -0.40 8.71
N VAL A 92 -5.36 0.06 9.76
CA VAL A 92 -4.75 0.27 11.08
C VAL A 92 -4.21 -1.04 11.63
N THR A 93 -4.97 -2.14 11.51
CA THR A 93 -4.54 -3.45 12.00
C THR A 93 -3.34 -3.97 11.21
N ALA A 94 -3.37 -3.88 9.89
CA ALA A 94 -2.27 -4.30 9.02
C ALA A 94 -0.98 -3.49 9.27
N ILE A 95 -1.10 -2.17 9.46
CA ILE A 95 0.02 -1.27 9.80
C ILE A 95 0.61 -1.62 11.16
N VAL A 96 -0.22 -1.81 12.19
CA VAL A 96 0.25 -2.16 13.54
C VAL A 96 0.93 -3.53 13.54
N GLN A 97 0.35 -4.52 12.87
CA GLN A 97 0.95 -5.86 12.77
C GLN A 97 2.34 -5.80 12.11
N ALA A 98 2.48 -5.08 11.00
CA ALA A 98 3.76 -4.93 10.31
C ALA A 98 4.80 -4.21 11.18
N GLN A 99 4.43 -3.12 11.86
CA GLN A 99 5.35 -2.43 12.77
C GLN A 99 5.78 -3.31 13.94
N LEU A 100 4.88 -4.13 14.49
CA LEU A 100 5.21 -5.10 15.55
C LEU A 100 6.18 -6.20 15.06
N THR A 101 6.18 -6.51 13.77
CA THR A 101 7.15 -7.42 13.13
C THR A 101 8.44 -6.73 12.68
N GLY A 102 8.60 -5.44 13.00
CA GLY A 102 9.82 -4.67 12.72
C GLY A 102 9.80 -3.90 11.40
N ALA A 103 8.65 -3.74 10.75
CA ALA A 103 8.54 -2.93 9.56
C ALA A 103 8.78 -1.44 9.86
N ALA A 104 9.47 -0.76 8.94
CA ALA A 104 9.50 0.71 8.94
C ALA A 104 8.15 1.26 8.48
N TYR A 105 7.75 2.40 9.02
CA TYR A 105 6.49 3.08 8.66
C TYR A 105 6.77 4.48 8.12
N ILE A 106 6.19 4.78 6.98
CA ILE A 106 6.26 6.09 6.34
C ILE A 106 4.84 6.53 6.00
N ARG A 107 4.49 7.76 6.36
CA ARG A 107 3.25 8.40 5.95
C ARG A 107 3.52 9.26 4.72
N ILE A 108 2.78 9.00 3.64
CA ILE A 108 2.84 9.73 2.37
C ILE A 108 1.67 10.71 2.29
#